data_AF-Q6FUN8-F1
#
_entry.id   AF-Q6FUN8-F1
#
_cell.length_a   1.000
_cell.length_b   1.000
_cell.length_c   1.000
_cell.angle_alpha   90.00
_cell.angle_beta   90.00
_cell.angle_gamma   90.00
#
_symmetry.space_group_name_H-M   'P 1'
#
loop_
_entity.id
_entity.type
_entity.pdbx_description
1 polymer ?
#
loop_
_entity_poly.entity_id
_entity_poly.type
_entity_poly.pdbx_seq_one_letter_code
_entity_poly.pdbx_strand_id
1 'polypeptide(L)'
;MDEIDALFEQLKEVSSKENGTSKTKVDELNEDKVIFDDEDSKEKEFLRIEKELRRLPKLETGFDSLAQTKKGEVKKHEMGLTEEERRKREKMIKDAQKKKTSEEWFTLPKPDDKAKREIQRDLLLIKHRAALDPKRHYKKDRWKVPDRFSVGTIVEDKTEFYSSRLTNKQRKSTMLETLMTDDTTNKYFKRKYSQIQEQKMSGKKGHYKKMKAARHKK
;
A
#
# COMPACT_ATOMS: atom_id res chain seq x y z
N MET A 1 25.91 -23.70 -34.03
CA MET A 1 25.68 -24.88 -34.87
C MET A 1 26.95 -25.21 -35.65
N ASP A 2 27.58 -24.19 -36.22
CA ASP A 2 28.81 -24.31 -37.02
C ASP A 2 30.04 -24.91 -36.29
N GLU A 3 30.14 -24.80 -34.96
CA GLU A 3 31.26 -25.38 -34.18
C GLU A 3 31.16 -26.91 -34.02
N ILE A 4 29.95 -27.47 -34.05
CA ILE A 4 29.73 -28.93 -33.94
C ILE A 4 29.99 -29.57 -35.30
N ASP A 5 29.56 -28.92 -36.38
CA ASP A 5 29.79 -29.41 -37.74
C ASP A 5 31.29 -29.37 -38.11
N ALA A 6 32.03 -28.35 -37.65
CA ALA A 6 33.49 -28.29 -37.79
C ALA A 6 34.22 -29.46 -37.07
N LEU A 7 33.70 -29.89 -35.91
CA LEU A 7 34.24 -31.03 -35.17
C LEU A 7 33.98 -32.35 -35.92
N PHE A 8 32.81 -32.50 -36.54
CA PHE A 8 32.48 -33.68 -37.36
C PHE A 8 33.27 -33.72 -38.68
N GLU A 9 33.58 -32.57 -39.27
CA GLU A 9 34.48 -32.49 -40.42
C GLU A 9 35.92 -32.91 -40.06
N GLN A 10 36.45 -32.46 -38.91
CA GLN A 10 37.76 -32.92 -38.44
C GLN A 10 37.79 -34.43 -38.18
N LEU A 11 36.73 -35.00 -37.59
CA LEU A 11 36.64 -36.44 -37.36
C LEU A 11 36.60 -37.24 -38.66
N LYS A 12 35.89 -36.72 -39.67
CA LYS A 12 35.80 -37.32 -41.01
C LYS A 12 37.14 -37.26 -41.75
N GLU A 13 37.89 -36.16 -41.60
CA GLU A 13 39.23 -36.02 -42.16
C GLU A 13 40.21 -37.02 -41.55
N VAL A 14 40.18 -37.19 -40.23
CA VAL A 14 41.04 -38.16 -39.52
C VAL A 14 40.70 -39.60 -39.90
N SER A 15 39.41 -39.94 -39.98
CA SER A 15 38.96 -41.28 -40.41
C SER A 15 39.30 -41.58 -41.88
N SER A 16 39.29 -40.56 -42.75
CA SER A 16 39.65 -40.73 -44.17
C SER A 16 41.16 -40.93 -44.39
N LYS A 17 42.01 -40.45 -43.47
CA LYS A 17 43.47 -40.65 -43.52
C LYS A 17 43.89 -42.07 -43.15
N GLU A 18 43.04 -42.87 -42.50
CA GLU A 18 43.35 -44.24 -42.11
C GLU A 18 43.09 -45.29 -43.22
N ASN A 19 42.41 -44.92 -44.31
CA ASN A 19 41.96 -45.88 -45.33
C ASN A 19 42.68 -45.79 -46.70
N GLY A 20 43.89 -45.22 -46.75
CA GLY A 20 44.68 -45.08 -47.97
C GLY A 20 46.10 -45.62 -47.85
N THR A 21 46.29 -46.87 -48.27
CA THR A 21 47.58 -47.51 -48.64
C THR A 21 48.69 -47.63 -47.57
N SER A 22 48.78 -48.81 -46.95
CA SER A 22 49.91 -49.74 -47.18
C SER A 22 49.69 -51.07 -46.43
N LYS A 23 49.52 -52.15 -47.18
CA LYS A 23 49.81 -53.52 -46.72
C LYS A 23 51.31 -53.60 -46.45
N THR A 24 51.72 -53.51 -45.20
CA THR A 24 52.97 -54.08 -44.65
C THR A 24 53.03 -53.81 -43.14
N LYS A 25 53.29 -54.88 -42.37
CA LYS A 25 53.74 -54.90 -40.97
C LYS A 25 52.66 -54.63 -39.89
N VAL A 26 51.93 -55.67 -39.51
CA VAL A 26 51.00 -55.68 -38.36
C VAL A 26 51.51 -56.61 -37.23
N ASP A 27 52.83 -56.75 -37.07
CA ASP A 27 53.40 -57.64 -36.05
C ASP A 27 54.42 -56.97 -35.11
N GLU A 28 54.44 -55.62 -35.00
CA GLU A 28 55.50 -54.94 -34.25
C GLU A 28 55.04 -53.92 -33.19
N LEU A 29 53.78 -53.92 -32.75
CA LEU A 29 53.34 -53.14 -31.57
C LEU A 29 52.26 -53.85 -30.74
N ASN A 30 52.48 -55.12 -30.41
CA ASN A 30 51.84 -55.76 -29.26
C ASN A 30 52.95 -56.29 -28.35
N GLU A 31 53.66 -55.38 -27.69
CA GLU A 31 54.64 -55.73 -26.66
C GLU A 31 53.98 -56.21 -25.35
N ASP A 32 52.64 -56.18 -25.25
CA ASP A 32 51.87 -56.68 -24.11
C ASP A 32 51.54 -58.19 -24.17
N LYS A 33 52.49 -59.00 -24.64
CA LYS A 33 52.47 -60.45 -24.36
C LYS A 33 53.41 -60.74 -23.21
N VAL A 34 52.85 -60.75 -22.00
CA VAL A 34 53.57 -61.20 -20.81
C VAL A 34 53.79 -62.71 -20.90
N ILE A 35 55.04 -63.11 -21.08
CA ILE A 35 55.47 -64.51 -21.03
C ILE A 35 55.82 -64.80 -19.57
N PHE A 36 55.18 -65.81 -18.99
CA PHE A 36 55.35 -66.15 -17.58
C PHE A 36 56.11 -67.46 -17.45
N ASP A 37 57.27 -67.41 -16.79
CA ASP A 37 58.11 -68.59 -16.59
C ASP A 37 57.62 -69.48 -15.42
N ASP A 38 56.87 -68.93 -14.45
CA ASP A 38 56.34 -69.66 -13.26
C ASP A 38 54.99 -69.11 -12.75
N GLU A 39 54.21 -69.94 -12.05
CA GLU A 39 52.84 -69.64 -11.58
C GLU A 39 52.79 -68.52 -10.51
N ASP A 40 53.77 -68.45 -9.61
CA ASP A 40 53.87 -67.42 -8.56
C ASP A 40 54.11 -65.99 -9.12
N SER A 41 54.74 -65.90 -10.30
CA SER A 41 55.02 -64.62 -10.97
C SER A 41 53.75 -64.05 -11.61
N LYS A 42 52.84 -64.91 -12.09
CA LYS A 42 51.52 -64.52 -12.60
C LYS A 42 50.68 -63.87 -11.52
N GLU A 43 50.68 -64.44 -10.31
CA GLU A 43 49.85 -63.93 -9.21
C GLU A 43 50.30 -62.53 -8.77
N LYS A 44 51.61 -62.29 -8.69
CA LYS A 44 52.15 -60.98 -8.28
C LYS A 44 51.87 -59.90 -9.32
N GLU A 45 52.00 -60.22 -10.60
CA GLU A 45 51.66 -59.28 -11.67
C GLU A 45 50.16 -59.06 -11.79
N PHE A 46 49.35 -60.09 -11.61
CA PHE A 46 47.90 -59.93 -11.56
C PHE A 46 47.46 -59.03 -10.40
N LEU A 47 48.04 -59.22 -9.20
CA LEU A 47 47.80 -58.35 -8.04
C LEU A 47 48.24 -56.90 -8.30
N ARG A 48 49.33 -56.71 -9.04
CA ARG A 48 49.79 -55.38 -9.45
C ARG A 48 48.80 -54.73 -10.41
N ILE A 49 48.37 -55.45 -11.43
CA ILE A 49 47.37 -55.00 -12.42
C ILE A 49 46.06 -54.70 -11.71
N GLU A 50 45.59 -55.55 -10.78
CA GLU A 50 44.37 -55.29 -10.01
C GLU A 50 44.48 -54.00 -9.18
N LYS A 51 45.64 -53.79 -8.54
CA LYS A 51 45.90 -52.56 -7.77
C LYS A 51 45.94 -51.32 -8.66
N GLU A 52 46.46 -51.44 -9.88
CA GLU A 52 46.48 -50.38 -10.88
C GLU A 52 45.07 -50.09 -11.43
N LEU A 53 44.28 -51.11 -11.77
CA LEU A 53 42.89 -50.98 -12.21
C LEU A 53 42.00 -50.31 -11.15
N ARG A 54 42.22 -50.59 -9.86
CA ARG A 54 41.49 -49.94 -8.76
C ARG A 54 41.83 -48.46 -8.60
N ARG A 55 43.01 -48.03 -9.05
CA ARG A 55 43.50 -46.63 -8.98
C ARG A 55 43.10 -45.79 -10.18
N LEU A 56 42.60 -46.40 -11.25
CA LEU A 56 42.14 -45.68 -12.43
C LEU A 56 40.98 -44.75 -12.06
N PRO A 57 40.92 -43.55 -12.67
CA PRO A 57 39.81 -42.64 -12.46
C PRO A 57 38.51 -43.30 -12.94
N LYS A 58 37.56 -43.44 -12.02
CA LYS A 58 36.22 -43.93 -12.35
C LYS A 58 35.42 -42.79 -12.97
N LEU A 59 34.45 -43.13 -13.82
CA LEU A 59 33.49 -42.16 -14.34
C LEU A 59 32.55 -41.75 -13.19
N GLU A 60 32.82 -40.60 -12.58
CA GLU A 60 31.92 -40.00 -11.62
C GLU A 60 30.80 -39.28 -12.36
N THR A 61 29.56 -39.71 -12.14
CA THR A 61 28.37 -38.99 -12.61
C THR A 61 27.59 -38.46 -11.42
N GLY A 62 27.14 -37.20 -11.48
CA GLY A 62 26.29 -36.62 -10.42
C GLY A 62 24.86 -37.17 -10.39
N PHE A 63 24.55 -38.14 -11.27
CA PHE A 63 23.21 -38.71 -11.43
C PHE A 63 22.83 -39.62 -10.27
N ASP A 64 23.75 -40.48 -9.82
CA ASP A 64 23.50 -41.38 -8.68
C ASP A 64 23.31 -40.62 -7.36
N SER A 65 24.08 -39.54 -7.16
CA SER A 65 23.89 -38.64 -6.01
C SER A 65 22.53 -37.94 -6.06
N LEU A 66 22.00 -37.62 -7.24
CA LEU A 66 20.70 -36.98 -7.40
C LEU A 66 19.55 -37.93 -7.05
N ALA A 67 19.63 -39.20 -7.46
CA ALA A 67 18.65 -40.22 -7.11
C ALA A 67 18.64 -40.54 -5.60
N GLN A 68 19.81 -40.46 -4.95
CA GLN A 68 19.95 -40.66 -3.50
C GLN A 68 19.71 -39.40 -2.66
N THR A 69 19.49 -38.23 -3.28
CA THR A 69 18.99 -37.08 -2.52
C THR A 69 17.60 -37.42 -1.99
N LYS A 70 17.55 -37.92 -0.74
CA LYS A 70 16.35 -37.80 0.08
C LYS A 70 15.98 -36.33 0.00
N LYS A 71 14.78 -36.01 -0.48
CA LYS A 71 14.18 -34.68 -0.32
C LYS A 71 14.31 -34.35 1.15
N GLY A 72 15.38 -33.65 1.53
CA GLY A 72 15.49 -33.06 2.85
C GLY A 72 14.20 -32.26 2.98
N GLU A 73 13.46 -32.48 4.06
CA GLU A 73 12.30 -31.67 4.37
C GLU A 73 12.75 -30.23 4.24
N VAL A 74 12.39 -29.59 3.13
CA VAL A 74 12.42 -28.15 3.04
C VAL A 74 11.40 -27.79 4.10
N LYS A 75 11.87 -27.47 5.31
CA LYS A 75 11.10 -26.69 6.25
C LYS A 75 10.67 -25.50 5.44
N LYS A 76 9.44 -25.54 4.93
CA LYS A 76 8.76 -24.35 4.47
C LYS A 76 8.92 -23.42 5.65
N HIS A 77 9.76 -22.42 5.53
CA HIS A 77 9.65 -21.25 6.37
C HIS A 77 8.30 -20.66 5.95
N GLU A 78 7.23 -21.23 6.48
CA GLU A 78 5.96 -20.59 6.48
C GLU A 78 6.23 -19.35 7.31
N MET A 79 6.42 -18.21 6.63
CA MET A 79 6.25 -16.88 7.20
C MET A 79 4.75 -16.71 7.56
N GLY A 80 4.17 -17.71 8.22
CA GLY A 80 2.86 -17.71 8.80
C GLY A 80 3.00 -16.98 10.11
N LEU A 81 2.37 -15.81 10.20
CA LEU A 81 2.18 -15.15 11.48
C LEU A 81 1.52 -16.16 12.43
N THR A 82 2.01 -16.24 13.66
CA THR A 82 1.32 -17.01 14.71
C THR A 82 -0.13 -16.56 14.81
N GLU A 83 -1.05 -17.41 15.30
CA GLU A 83 -2.49 -17.08 15.36
C GLU A 83 -2.75 -15.75 16.10
N GLU A 84 -1.94 -15.43 17.11
CA GLU A 84 -2.00 -14.17 17.83
C GLU A 84 -1.55 -12.97 16.98
N GLU A 85 -0.48 -13.13 16.21
CA GLU A 85 0.02 -12.12 15.28
C GLU A 85 -0.93 -11.94 14.09
N ARG A 86 -1.58 -13.01 13.62
CA ARG A 86 -2.64 -12.95 12.59
C ARG A 86 -3.83 -12.16 13.10
N ARG A 87 -4.29 -12.42 14.34
CA ARG A 87 -5.36 -11.66 14.99
C ARG A 87 -4.99 -10.19 15.22
N LYS A 88 -3.75 -9.90 15.63
CA LYS A 88 -3.23 -8.53 15.77
C LYS A 88 -3.20 -7.84 14.41
N ARG A 89 -2.74 -8.53 13.36
CA ARG A 89 -2.71 -8.02 11.98
C ARG A 89 -4.11 -7.80 11.43
N GLU A 90 -5.05 -8.69 11.67
CA GLU A 90 -6.47 -8.53 11.28
C GLU A 90 -7.13 -7.36 11.99
N LYS A 91 -6.85 -7.15 13.30
CA LYS A 91 -7.30 -5.95 14.02
C LYS A 91 -6.67 -4.69 13.43
N MET A 92 -5.36 -4.70 13.18
CA MET A 92 -4.65 -3.58 12.54
C MET A 92 -5.16 -3.32 11.12
N ILE A 93 -5.49 -4.35 10.34
CA ILE A 93 -6.07 -4.24 8.99
C ILE A 93 -7.49 -3.69 9.08
N LYS A 94 -8.33 -4.15 10.02
CA LYS A 94 -9.68 -3.59 10.22
C LYS A 94 -9.63 -2.13 10.68
N ASP A 95 -8.71 -1.80 11.57
CA ASP A 95 -8.54 -0.42 12.04
C ASP A 95 -7.89 0.46 10.96
N ALA A 96 -7.00 -0.10 10.14
CA ALA A 96 -6.47 0.54 8.94
C ALA A 96 -7.54 0.70 7.87
N GLN A 97 -8.45 -0.25 7.67
CA GLN A 97 -9.58 -0.15 6.73
C GLN A 97 -10.60 0.90 7.19
N LYS A 98 -10.85 1.03 8.51
CA LYS A 98 -11.62 2.15 9.06
C LYS A 98 -10.93 3.51 8.82
N LYS A 99 -9.60 3.52 8.74
CA LYS A 99 -8.76 4.72 8.50
C LYS A 99 -8.43 4.97 7.02
N LYS A 100 -8.48 3.94 6.16
CA LYS A 100 -8.22 3.97 4.71
C LYS A 100 -9.40 4.63 4.03
N THR A 101 -9.39 5.94 4.12
CA THR A 101 -10.14 6.86 3.26
C THR A 101 -9.35 7.17 1.98
N SER A 102 -8.28 6.43 1.71
CA SER A 102 -7.26 6.76 0.69
C SER A 102 -7.20 5.79 -0.51
N GLU A 103 -8.13 4.84 -0.65
CA GLU A 103 -8.09 3.86 -1.76
C GLU A 103 -8.89 4.32 -2.99
N GLU A 104 -9.77 5.32 -2.84
CA GLU A 104 -10.56 5.91 -3.94
C GLU A 104 -10.30 7.42 -4.01
N TRP A 105 -9.79 7.90 -5.15
CA TRP A 105 -9.42 9.30 -5.39
C TRP A 105 -10.54 10.32 -5.07
N PHE A 106 -11.80 9.90 -5.20
CA PHE A 106 -12.97 10.77 -5.02
C PHE A 106 -13.62 10.68 -3.64
N THR A 107 -13.12 9.83 -2.74
CA THR A 107 -13.75 9.62 -1.43
C THR A 107 -13.29 10.68 -0.43
N LEU A 108 -14.25 11.47 0.07
CA LEU A 108 -13.98 12.50 1.07
C LEU A 108 -13.52 11.90 2.42
N PRO A 109 -12.57 12.54 3.10
CA PRO A 109 -12.16 12.12 4.44
C PRO A 109 -13.33 12.25 5.41
N LYS A 110 -13.44 11.28 6.32
CA LYS A 110 -14.37 11.37 7.44
C LYS A 110 -13.68 12.17 8.55
N PRO A 111 -14.24 13.30 8.99
CA PRO A 111 -13.62 14.09 10.05
C PRO A 111 -13.71 13.36 11.39
N ASP A 112 -12.62 13.43 12.16
CA ASP A 112 -12.60 12.95 13.54
C ASP A 112 -13.52 13.80 14.43
N ASP A 113 -13.96 13.24 15.56
CA ASP A 113 -14.85 13.92 16.50
C ASP A 113 -14.26 15.24 17.02
N LYS A 114 -12.93 15.31 17.17
CA LYS A 114 -12.24 16.55 17.57
C LYS A 114 -12.40 17.64 16.50
N ALA A 115 -12.10 17.32 15.24
CA ALA A 115 -12.26 18.26 14.13
C ALA A 115 -13.73 18.69 13.96
N LYS A 116 -14.67 17.75 14.16
CA LYS A 116 -16.10 18.04 14.12
C LYS A 116 -16.52 19.05 15.20
N ARG A 117 -15.94 19.01 16.40
CA ARG A 117 -16.23 19.99 17.47
C ARG A 117 -15.74 21.39 17.14
N GLU A 118 -14.61 21.51 16.46
CA GLU A 118 -14.07 22.80 16.03
C GLU A 118 -15.00 23.45 14.97
N ILE A 119 -15.44 22.67 13.99
CA ILE A 119 -16.24 23.12 12.84
C ILE A 119 -17.76 23.15 13.16
N GLN A 120 -18.18 22.61 14.31
CA GLN A 120 -19.59 22.46 14.69
C GLN A 120 -20.40 23.75 14.54
N ARG A 121 -19.81 24.90 14.88
CA ARG A 121 -20.48 26.21 14.82
C ARG A 121 -20.79 26.62 13.37
N ASP A 122 -19.84 26.41 12.46
CA ASP A 122 -20.01 26.71 11.04
C ASP A 122 -21.04 25.77 10.39
N LEU A 123 -21.08 24.50 10.80
CA LEU A 123 -22.12 23.57 10.35
C LEU A 123 -23.53 24.01 10.78
N LEU A 124 -23.67 24.49 12.03
CA LEU A 124 -24.93 25.06 12.50
C LEU A 124 -25.31 26.32 11.71
N LEU A 125 -24.32 27.13 11.35
CA LEU A 125 -24.53 28.31 10.53
C LEU A 125 -25.09 27.96 9.15
N ILE A 126 -24.52 26.95 8.48
CA ILE A 126 -25.01 26.43 7.19
C ILE A 126 -26.42 25.89 7.33
N LYS A 127 -26.70 25.11 8.39
CA LYS A 127 -28.05 24.60 8.68
C LYS A 127 -29.08 25.72 8.83
N HIS A 128 -28.68 26.84 9.44
CA HIS A 128 -29.54 27.98 9.71
C HIS A 128 -29.39 29.13 8.69
N ARG A 129 -28.80 28.87 7.52
CA ARG A 129 -28.50 29.88 6.49
C ARG A 129 -29.68 30.77 6.10
N ALA A 130 -30.91 30.24 6.16
CA ALA A 130 -32.13 30.96 5.81
C ALA A 130 -32.50 32.11 6.75
N ALA A 131 -31.91 32.16 7.95
CA ALA A 131 -32.19 33.21 8.94
C ALA A 131 -31.06 34.24 9.08
N LEU A 132 -29.99 34.12 8.28
CA LEU A 132 -28.81 34.98 8.39
C LEU A 132 -29.01 36.34 7.76
N ASP A 133 -29.50 36.36 6.52
CA ASP A 133 -29.78 37.58 5.77
C ASP A 133 -31.29 37.65 5.47
N PRO A 134 -32.01 38.71 5.91
CA PRO A 134 -33.43 38.88 5.62
C PRO A 134 -33.74 39.03 4.13
N LYS A 135 -32.75 39.34 3.28
CA LYS A 135 -32.92 39.49 1.83
C LYS A 135 -32.65 38.20 1.07
N ARG A 136 -32.00 37.21 1.70
CA ARG A 136 -31.59 35.97 1.04
C ARG A 136 -32.47 34.80 1.42
N HIS A 137 -33.41 34.49 0.53
CA HIS A 137 -34.31 33.35 0.68
C HIS A 137 -33.78 32.13 -0.08
N TYR A 138 -33.43 31.07 0.66
CA TYR A 138 -33.01 29.80 0.07
C TYR A 138 -34.20 28.87 -0.15
N LYS A 139 -34.05 27.91 -1.06
CA LYS A 139 -34.96 26.77 -1.18
C LYS A 139 -35.03 26.02 0.16
N LYS A 140 -36.25 25.66 0.57
CA LYS A 140 -36.51 24.93 1.81
C LYS A 140 -35.87 23.55 1.72
N ASP A 141 -34.92 23.29 2.61
CA ASP A 141 -34.21 22.01 2.70
C ASP A 141 -33.96 21.68 4.19
N ARG A 142 -33.97 20.38 4.52
CA ARG A 142 -33.69 19.86 5.85
C ARG A 142 -32.25 19.37 5.90
N TRP A 143 -31.31 20.30 5.74
CA TRP A 143 -29.89 19.99 5.76
C TRP A 143 -29.48 19.32 7.09
N LYS A 144 -28.88 18.14 6.97
CA LYS A 144 -28.24 17.39 8.05
C LYS A 144 -26.74 17.36 7.78
N VAL A 145 -25.94 17.35 8.85
CA VAL A 145 -24.48 17.24 8.72
C VAL A 145 -24.14 15.92 8.02
N PRO A 146 -23.45 15.94 6.87
CA PRO A 146 -23.03 14.73 6.18
C PRO A 146 -22.03 13.90 7.02
N ASP A 147 -21.92 12.60 6.74
CA ASP A 147 -20.96 11.74 7.45
C ASP A 147 -19.50 12.05 7.06
N ARG A 148 -19.28 12.39 5.79
CA ARG A 148 -17.98 12.77 5.23
C ARG A 148 -18.08 14.16 4.63
N PHE A 149 -17.17 15.03 5.01
CA PHE A 149 -17.09 16.39 4.49
C PHE A 149 -15.68 16.94 4.69
N SER A 150 -15.30 17.90 3.85
CA SER A 150 -14.07 18.66 3.99
C SER A 150 -14.39 20.15 4.03
N VAL A 151 -13.58 20.91 4.75
CA VAL A 151 -13.63 22.38 4.73
C VAL A 151 -12.53 22.85 3.78
N GLY A 152 -12.89 23.72 2.84
CA GLY A 152 -11.96 24.31 1.88
C GLY A 152 -12.09 25.83 1.84
N THR A 153 -11.06 26.49 1.33
CA THR A 153 -11.03 27.94 1.09
C THR A 153 -11.08 28.18 -0.41
N ILE A 154 -11.89 29.17 -0.84
CA ILE A 154 -11.96 29.56 -2.24
C ILE A 154 -10.64 30.23 -2.63
N VAL A 155 -9.97 29.71 -3.65
CA VAL A 155 -8.78 30.32 -4.24
C VAL A 155 -9.24 31.17 -5.43
N GLU A 156 -9.25 32.48 -5.22
CA GLU A 156 -9.58 33.46 -6.26
C GLU A 156 -8.45 33.51 -7.30
N ASP A 157 -8.82 33.66 -8.58
CA ASP A 157 -7.83 33.82 -9.64
C ASP A 157 -7.16 35.21 -9.62
N LYS A 158 -6.21 35.42 -10.53
CA LYS A 158 -5.51 36.70 -10.71
C LYS A 158 -6.13 37.55 -11.82
N THR A 159 -7.31 37.18 -12.35
CA THR A 159 -7.95 37.90 -13.44
C THR A 159 -8.90 38.97 -12.93
N GLU A 160 -9.61 38.71 -11.82
CA GLU A 160 -10.53 39.66 -11.18
C GLU A 160 -10.04 40.11 -9.80
N PHE A 161 -9.62 41.38 -9.67
CA PHE A 161 -9.04 41.89 -8.42
C PHE A 161 -10.02 42.62 -7.49
N TYR A 162 -11.06 43.26 -8.02
CA TYR A 162 -11.86 44.24 -7.26
C TYR A 162 -13.30 43.84 -6.98
N SER A 163 -13.81 42.78 -7.62
CA SER A 163 -15.23 42.40 -7.50
C SER A 163 -15.43 41.33 -6.43
N SER A 164 -14.99 40.10 -6.73
CA SER A 164 -15.20 38.92 -5.88
C SER A 164 -14.13 38.73 -4.81
N ARG A 165 -12.98 39.41 -4.98
CA ARG A 165 -11.76 39.17 -4.22
C ARG A 165 -11.76 39.83 -2.85
N LEU A 166 -11.54 39.03 -1.81
CA LEU A 166 -11.36 39.53 -0.44
C LEU A 166 -9.92 39.99 -0.19
N THR A 167 -9.78 41.15 0.45
CA THR A 167 -8.48 41.63 0.94
C THR A 167 -7.95 40.74 2.07
N ASN A 168 -6.64 40.72 2.30
CA ASN A 168 -6.03 39.87 3.33
C ASN A 168 -6.61 40.15 4.74
N LYS A 169 -7.02 41.39 5.02
CA LYS A 169 -7.63 41.77 6.31
C LYS A 169 -9.03 41.19 6.51
N GLN A 170 -9.77 41.05 5.42
CA GLN A 170 -11.14 40.51 5.41
C GLN A 170 -11.16 38.99 5.38
N ARG A 171 -10.08 38.34 4.93
CA ARG A 171 -9.96 36.88 4.95
C ARG A 171 -9.86 36.38 6.40
N LYS A 172 -10.81 35.52 6.79
CA LYS A 172 -10.91 34.93 8.13
C LYS A 172 -10.80 33.41 8.07
N SER A 173 -10.53 32.79 9.21
CA SER A 173 -10.32 31.34 9.27
C SER A 173 -11.64 30.55 9.25
N THR A 174 -12.73 31.14 9.73
CA THR A 174 -14.03 30.47 9.86
C THR A 174 -15.15 31.32 9.27
N MET A 175 -16.25 30.66 8.87
CA MET A 175 -17.42 31.37 8.32
C MET A 175 -18.09 32.22 9.41
N LEU A 176 -18.11 31.73 10.64
CA LEU A 176 -18.61 32.47 11.79
C LEU A 176 -17.83 33.76 12.03
N GLU A 177 -16.49 33.72 11.96
CA GLU A 177 -15.66 34.91 12.18
C GLU A 177 -15.94 35.98 11.12
N THR A 178 -16.05 35.60 9.84
CA THR A 178 -16.47 36.51 8.76
C THR A 178 -17.81 37.16 9.08
N LEU A 179 -18.80 36.38 9.55
CA LEU A 179 -20.12 36.92 9.90
C LEU A 179 -20.06 37.87 11.10
N MET A 180 -19.26 37.56 12.13
CA MET A 180 -19.09 38.42 13.30
C MET A 180 -18.40 39.74 12.97
N THR A 181 -17.57 39.78 11.92
CA THR A 181 -16.90 41.01 11.49
C THR A 181 -17.80 41.96 10.70
N ASP A 182 -18.93 41.47 10.18
CA ASP A 182 -19.88 42.29 9.44
C ASP A 182 -20.84 43.03 10.39
N ASP A 183 -20.69 44.36 10.43
CA ASP A 183 -21.51 45.22 11.28
C ASP A 183 -22.99 45.24 10.85
N THR A 184 -23.27 45.07 9.55
CA THR A 184 -24.65 45.16 9.05
C THR A 184 -25.49 43.98 9.53
N THR A 185 -24.95 42.77 9.46
CA THR A 185 -25.58 41.56 9.98
C THR A 185 -25.67 41.58 11.51
N ASN A 186 -24.63 42.05 12.21
CA ASN A 186 -24.66 42.21 13.67
C ASN A 186 -25.79 43.14 14.14
N LYS A 187 -25.96 44.30 13.49
CA LYS A 187 -27.06 45.24 13.78
C LYS A 187 -28.42 44.57 13.57
N TYR A 188 -28.58 43.84 12.48
CA TYR A 188 -29.81 43.08 12.20
C TYR A 188 -30.08 42.02 13.27
N PHE A 189 -29.11 41.18 13.60
CA PHE A 189 -29.25 40.14 14.60
C PHE A 189 -29.58 40.71 15.98
N LYS A 190 -28.88 41.77 16.41
CA LYS A 190 -29.16 42.45 17.68
C LYS A 190 -30.60 42.95 17.74
N ARG A 191 -31.03 43.70 16.71
CA ARG A 191 -32.40 44.23 16.64
C ARG A 191 -33.44 43.10 16.65
N LYS A 192 -33.25 42.07 15.82
CA LYS A 192 -34.22 40.98 15.69
C LYS A 192 -34.26 40.11 16.93
N TYR A 193 -33.11 39.86 17.55
CA TYR A 193 -33.00 39.16 18.82
C TYR A 193 -33.77 39.90 19.93
N SER A 194 -33.54 41.20 20.10
CA SER A 194 -34.26 42.01 21.09
C SER A 194 -35.77 41.97 20.87
N GLN A 195 -36.23 42.10 19.61
CA GLN A 195 -37.66 42.00 19.27
C GLN A 195 -38.24 40.62 19.64
N ILE A 196 -37.55 39.54 19.30
CA ILE A 196 -37.97 38.17 19.63
C ILE A 196 -38.00 37.98 21.15
N GLN A 197 -37.00 38.52 21.86
CA GLN A 197 -36.89 38.40 23.30
C GLN A 197 -38.02 39.15 24.01
N GLU A 198 -38.34 40.37 23.58
CA GLU A 198 -39.48 41.13 24.08
C GLU A 198 -40.80 40.38 23.85
N GLN A 199 -41.03 39.89 22.63
CA GLN A 199 -42.21 39.10 22.29
C GLN A 199 -42.31 37.83 23.16
N LYS A 200 -41.19 37.13 23.38
CA LYS A 200 -41.13 35.91 24.21
C LYS A 200 -41.23 36.20 25.70
N MET A 201 -40.89 37.40 26.17
CA MET A 201 -40.98 37.80 27.58
C MET A 201 -42.33 38.43 27.92
N SER A 202 -43.08 38.90 26.92
CA SER A 202 -44.42 39.42 27.10
C SER A 202 -45.32 38.43 27.84
N GLY A 203 -46.12 38.92 28.80
CA GLY A 203 -47.06 38.13 29.59
C GLY A 203 -46.46 37.12 30.58
N LYS A 204 -45.13 36.98 30.66
CA LYS A 204 -44.49 36.04 31.59
C LYS A 204 -44.40 36.57 33.03
N LYS A 205 -43.62 35.88 33.86
CA LYS A 205 -43.38 36.22 35.28
C LYS A 205 -43.02 37.69 35.52
N GLY A 206 -42.27 38.33 34.62
CA GLY A 206 -41.94 39.75 34.73
C GLY A 206 -43.18 40.66 34.70
N HIS A 207 -44.11 40.39 33.79
CA HIS A 207 -45.39 41.10 33.71
C HIS A 207 -46.25 40.84 34.95
N TYR A 208 -46.38 39.57 35.36
CA TYR A 208 -47.13 39.20 36.56
C TYR A 208 -46.61 39.89 37.83
N LYS A 209 -45.28 39.90 38.05
CA LYS A 209 -44.65 40.57 39.20
C LYS A 209 -44.93 42.07 39.19
N LYS A 210 -44.85 42.74 38.03
CA LYS A 210 -45.19 44.16 37.90
C LYS A 210 -46.65 44.43 38.27
N MET A 211 -47.58 43.59 37.81
CA MET A 211 -49.00 43.71 38.16
C MET A 211 -49.26 43.49 39.66
N LYS A 212 -48.61 42.50 40.28
CA LYS A 212 -48.74 42.27 41.73
C LYS A 212 -48.17 43.44 42.54
N ALA A 213 -47.00 43.95 42.15
CA ALA A 213 -46.41 45.14 42.80
C ALA A 213 -47.32 46.37 42.68
N ALA A 214 -47.96 46.59 41.52
CA ALA A 214 -48.93 47.67 41.33
C ALA A 214 -50.17 47.51 42.21
N ARG A 215 -50.62 46.27 42.47
CA ARG A 215 -51.74 45.98 43.39
C ARG A 215 -51.39 46.22 44.86
N HIS A 216 -50.16 45.88 45.28
CA HIS A 216 -49.70 46.06 46.66
C HIS A 216 -49.28 47.50 46.99
N LYS A 217 -49.07 48.35 45.97
CA LYS A 217 -48.74 49.77 46.15
C LYS A 217 -49.97 50.64 46.45
N LYS A 218 -51.17 50.08 46.28
CA LYS A 218 -52.45 50.73 46.57
C LYS A 218 -52.92 50.32 47.95
#